data_AF-A0A2V7DL25-F1
#
_entry.id   AF-A0A2V7DL25-F1
#
_cell.length_a   1.000
_cell.length_b   1.000
_cell.length_c   1.000
_cell.angle_alpha   90.00
_cell.angle_beta   90.00
_cell.angle_gamma   90.00
#
_symmetry.space_group_name_H-M   'P 1'
#
loop_
_entity.id
_entity.type
_entity.pdbx_description
1 polymer ?
#
loop_
_entity_poly.entity_id
_entity_poly.type
_entity_poly.pdbx_seq_one_letter_code
_entity_poly.pdbx_strand_id
1 'polypeptide(L)'
;GAVEEPRESLMHFFGRQAELARAVIGRAGAGPADRRQALAERMANLSYDDVLEKKVAFGTAAGVIDRLTQLREELGLDGIVAELNPGGRIPKELETRSLKLLTHEVMPAFR
;
A
#
# COMPACT_ATOMS: atom_id res chain seq x y z
N GLY A 1 -2.59 8.13 -15.40
CA GLY A 1 -1.44 8.75 -14.72
C GLY A 1 -1.01 7.82 -13.61
N ALA A 2 0.29 7.67 -13.35
CA ALA A 2 0.81 6.57 -12.52
C ALA A 2 0.20 6.48 -11.11
N VAL A 3 -0.23 7.61 -10.53
CA VAL A 3 -0.92 7.65 -9.23
C VAL A 3 -2.44 7.55 -9.32
N GLU A 4 -3.07 7.81 -10.47
CA GLU A 4 -4.53 7.71 -10.61
C GLU A 4 -4.98 6.31 -11.05
N GLU A 5 -4.19 5.63 -11.88
CA GLU A 5 -4.48 4.27 -12.38
C GLU A 5 -4.79 3.25 -11.28
N PRO A 6 -4.04 3.18 -10.15
CA PRO A 6 -4.33 2.20 -9.11
C PRO A 6 -5.42 2.64 -8.12
N ARG A 7 -5.96 3.86 -8.22
CA ARG A 7 -6.82 4.46 -7.21
C ARG A 7 -8.02 3.60 -6.83
N GLU A 8 -8.77 3.14 -7.83
CA GLU A 8 -9.97 2.33 -7.59
C GLU A 8 -9.62 0.99 -6.90
N SER A 9 -8.56 0.33 -7.37
CA SER A 9 -8.08 -0.93 -6.80
C SER A 9 -7.66 -0.76 -5.33
N LEU A 10 -6.92 0.30 -5.03
CA LEU A 10 -6.47 0.60 -3.67
C LEU A 10 -7.61 0.96 -2.72
N MET A 11 -8.50 1.86 -3.14
CA MET A 11 -9.61 2.28 -2.29
C MET A 11 -10.54 1.10 -2.01
N HIS A 12 -10.73 0.20 -2.98
CA HIS A 12 -11.43 -1.05 -2.75
C HIS A 12 -10.70 -1.95 -1.73
N PHE A 13 -9.39 -2.12 -1.86
CA PHE A 13 -8.58 -2.91 -0.93
C PHE A 13 -8.68 -2.40 0.50
N PHE A 14 -8.43 -1.10 0.72
CA PHE A 14 -8.49 -0.50 2.06
C PHE A 14 -9.90 -0.51 2.64
N GLY A 15 -10.93 -0.33 1.80
CA GLY A 15 -12.33 -0.48 2.19
C GLY A 15 -12.62 -1.89 2.72
N ARG A 16 -12.24 -2.94 1.98
CA ARG A 16 -12.41 -4.33 2.43
C ARG A 16 -11.63 -4.64 3.70
N GLN A 17 -10.41 -4.13 3.84
CA GLN A 17 -9.61 -4.31 5.06
C GLN A 17 -10.28 -3.66 6.27
N ALA A 18 -10.90 -2.49 6.10
CA ALA A 18 -11.68 -1.85 7.15
C ALA A 18 -12.92 -2.67 7.55
N GLU A 19 -13.64 -3.23 6.57
CA GLU A 19 -14.79 -4.11 6.83
C GLU A 19 -14.40 -5.38 7.59
N LEU A 20 -13.32 -6.04 7.17
CA LEU A 20 -12.79 -7.22 7.86
C LEU A 20 -12.35 -6.89 9.28
N ALA A 21 -11.68 -5.74 9.48
CA ALA A 21 -11.30 -5.28 10.81
C ALA A 21 -12.52 -5.06 11.72
N ARG A 22 -13.63 -4.52 11.19
CA ARG A 22 -14.90 -4.37 11.93
C ARG A 22 -15.54 -5.71 12.27
N ALA A 23 -15.55 -6.66 11.34
CA ALA A 23 -16.22 -7.96 11.51
C ALA A 23 -15.63 -8.85 12.63
N VAL A 24 -14.41 -8.55 13.08
CA VAL A 24 -13.71 -9.31 14.14
C VAL A 24 -13.85 -8.64 15.52
N ILE A 25 -14.44 -7.44 15.60
CA ILE A 25 -14.68 -6.75 16.88
C ILE A 25 -15.65 -7.58 17.73
N GLY A 26 -15.25 -7.85 18.99
CA GLY A 26 -16.06 -8.63 19.94
C GLY A 26 -15.85 -10.16 19.89
N ARG A 27 -15.04 -10.70 18.97
CA ARG A 27 -14.67 -12.13 19.00
C ARG A 27 -13.67 -12.45 20.12
N ALA A 28 -13.84 -13.59 20.76
CA ALA A 28 -12.87 -14.12 21.73
C ALA A 28 -11.49 -14.29 21.09
N GLY A 29 -10.42 -13.88 21.79
CA GLY A 29 -9.06 -13.83 21.22
C GLY A 29 -8.76 -12.57 20.41
N ALA A 30 -9.75 -11.69 20.24
CA ALA A 30 -9.65 -10.32 19.79
C ALA A 30 -8.39 -9.63 20.36
N GLY A 31 -8.39 -9.30 21.65
CA GLY A 31 -7.59 -8.21 22.22
C GLY A 31 -8.47 -6.96 22.35
N PRO A 32 -7.94 -5.83 22.87
CA PRO A 32 -8.79 -4.73 23.32
C PRO A 32 -9.71 -4.19 22.21
N ALA A 33 -11.02 -4.15 22.48
CA ALA A 33 -12.03 -3.73 21.51
C ALA A 33 -11.80 -2.28 21.04
N ASP A 34 -11.47 -1.38 21.97
CA ASP A 34 -11.26 0.05 21.71
C ASP A 34 -10.14 0.32 20.70
N ARG A 35 -9.02 -0.42 20.79
CA ARG A 35 -7.90 -0.27 19.84
C ARG A 35 -8.29 -0.68 18.42
N ARG A 36 -9.16 -1.69 18.29
CA ARG A 36 -9.63 -2.16 16.98
C ARG A 36 -10.68 -1.26 16.38
N GLN A 37 -11.58 -0.73 17.20
CA GLN A 37 -12.55 0.25 16.76
C GLN A 37 -11.83 1.51 16.24
N ALA A 38 -10.86 2.03 16.98
CA ALA A 38 -10.03 3.15 16.54
C ALA A 38 -9.28 2.86 15.23
N LEU A 39 -8.74 1.64 15.07
CA LEU A 39 -8.09 1.23 13.82
C LEU A 39 -9.07 1.16 12.65
N ALA A 40 -10.26 0.59 12.86
CA ALA A 40 -11.29 0.47 11.84
C ALA A 40 -11.86 1.83 11.41
N GLU A 41 -12.06 2.75 12.35
CA GLU A 41 -12.47 4.13 12.06
C GLU A 41 -11.38 4.89 11.29
N ARG A 42 -10.12 4.73 11.68
CA ARG A 42 -8.99 5.32 10.96
C ARG A 42 -8.84 4.77 9.55
N MET A 43 -9.07 3.47 9.35
CA MET A 43 -9.04 2.86 8.01
C MET A 43 -10.23 3.30 7.14
N ALA A 44 -11.42 3.47 7.74
CA ALA A 44 -12.60 3.92 7.01
C ALA A 44 -12.53 5.38 6.57
N ASN A 45 -11.81 6.22 7.31
CA ASN A 45 -11.64 7.65 7.01
C ASN A 45 -10.35 7.96 6.24
N LEU A 46 -9.65 6.93 5.75
CA LEU A 46 -8.38 7.09 5.04
C LEU A 46 -8.65 7.73 3.66
N SER A 47 -8.13 8.93 3.42
CA SER A 47 -8.21 9.56 2.10
C SER A 47 -7.25 8.89 1.12
N TYR A 48 -7.45 9.12 -0.19
CA TYR A 48 -6.52 8.60 -1.18
C TYR A 48 -5.12 9.23 -1.07
N ASP A 49 -5.07 10.52 -0.72
CA ASP A 49 -3.81 11.22 -0.49
C ASP A 49 -3.09 10.65 0.74
N ASP A 50 -3.81 10.31 1.81
CA ASP A 50 -3.23 9.62 2.97
C ASP A 50 -2.67 8.23 2.60
N VAL A 51 -3.32 7.52 1.68
CA VAL A 51 -2.83 6.23 1.18
C VAL A 51 -1.50 6.44 0.45
N LEU A 52 -1.44 7.38 -0.49
CA LEU A 52 -0.24 7.69 -1.26
C LEU A 52 0.91 8.17 -0.36
N GLU A 53 0.61 9.01 0.63
CA GLU A 53 1.61 9.54 1.54
C GLU A 53 2.16 8.47 2.49
N LYS A 54 1.28 7.65 3.08
CA LYS A 54 1.64 6.87 4.29
C LYS A 54 1.61 5.36 4.10
N LYS A 55 1.01 4.84 3.03
CA LYS A 55 0.68 3.41 2.93
C LYS A 55 1.23 2.70 1.70
N VAL A 56 1.48 3.42 0.61
CA VAL A 56 1.94 2.82 -0.65
C VAL A 56 3.10 3.61 -1.27
N ALA A 57 3.81 2.98 -2.19
CA ALA A 57 4.78 3.64 -3.06
C ALA A 57 4.32 3.47 -4.52
N PHE A 58 3.44 4.35 -4.97
CA PHE A 58 2.96 4.39 -6.36
C PHE A 58 3.34 5.70 -7.03
N GLY A 59 3.74 5.61 -8.30
CA GLY A 59 4.22 6.76 -9.05
C GLY A 59 5.05 6.33 -10.26
N THR A 60 5.82 7.28 -10.80
CA THR A 60 6.84 6.99 -11.80
C THR A 60 8.00 6.22 -11.17
N ALA A 61 8.86 5.60 -11.98
CA ALA A 61 10.05 4.91 -11.47
C ALA A 61 10.91 5.84 -10.60
N ALA A 62 11.15 7.08 -11.05
CA ALA A 62 11.86 8.10 -10.27
C ALA A 62 11.19 8.38 -8.92
N GLY A 63 9.87 8.62 -8.89
CA GLY A 63 9.17 8.87 -7.64
C GLY A 63 9.18 7.68 -6.68
N VAL A 64 9.17 6.45 -7.19
CA VAL A 64 9.30 5.24 -6.36
C VAL A 64 10.72 5.11 -5.80
N ILE A 65 11.76 5.43 -6.59
CA ILE A 65 13.15 5.47 -6.11
C ILE A 65 13.29 6.49 -4.97
N ASP A 66 12.78 7.71 -5.15
CA ASP A 66 12.83 8.75 -4.12
C ASP A 66 12.14 8.28 -2.84
N ARG A 67 10.94 7.70 -2.95
CA ARG A 67 10.18 7.21 -1.79
C ARG A 67 10.89 6.07 -1.06
N LEU A 68 11.44 5.10 -1.78
CA LEU A 68 12.17 3.98 -1.18
C LEU A 68 13.48 4.44 -0.53
N THR A 69 14.17 5.42 -1.12
CA THR A 69 15.38 6.03 -0.56
C THR A 69 15.06 6.70 0.77
N GLN A 70 14.00 7.52 0.82
CA GLN A 70 13.51 8.13 2.05
C GLN A 70 13.20 7.09 3.14
N LEU A 71 12.46 6.04 2.79
CA LEU A 71 12.10 4.99 3.75
C LEU A 71 13.34 4.23 4.27
N ARG A 72 14.34 3.98 3.41
CA ARG A 72 15.61 3.36 3.81
C ARG A 72 16.36 4.24 4.81
N GLU A 73 16.43 5.54 4.58
CA GLU A 73 17.14 6.49 5.46
C GLU A 73 16.41 6.68 6.80
N GLU A 74 15.08 6.80 6.78
CA GLU A 74 14.27 7.04 7.98
C GLU A 74 14.16 5.80 8.88
N LEU A 75 14.09 4.59 8.28
CA LEU A 75 13.79 3.35 9.01
C LEU A 75 14.97 2.37 9.06
N GLY A 76 16.07 2.63 8.34
CA GLY A 76 17.23 1.74 8.30
C GLY A 76 16.92 0.38 7.65
N LEU A 77 16.15 0.37 6.57
CA LEU A 77 15.71 -0.88 5.92
C LEU A 77 16.84 -1.54 5.12
N ASP A 78 17.04 -2.84 5.32
CA ASP A 78 17.96 -3.67 4.53
C ASP A 78 17.29 -4.32 3.30
N GLY A 79 15.96 -4.24 3.20
CA GLY A 79 15.20 -4.83 2.10
C GLY A 79 13.71 -4.54 2.16
N ILE A 80 13.00 -4.84 1.07
CA ILE A 80 11.56 -4.68 0.94
C ILE A 80 10.90 -5.94 0.36
N VAL A 81 9.63 -6.14 0.70
CA VAL A 81 8.73 -7.06 0.01
C VAL A 81 7.67 -6.22 -0.68
N ALA A 82 7.52 -6.37 -1.98
CA ALA A 82 6.58 -5.58 -2.79
C ALA A 82 5.37 -6.42 -3.21
N GLU A 83 4.17 -5.97 -2.86
CA GLU A 83 2.92 -6.44 -3.42
C GLU A 83 2.46 -5.45 -4.51
N LEU A 84 2.46 -5.90 -5.77
CA LEU A 84 2.18 -5.02 -6.90
C LEU A 84 0.68 -4.83 -7.16
N ASN A 85 -0.16 -5.75 -6.70
CA ASN A 85 -1.60 -5.77 -6.95
C ASN A 85 -2.42 -6.13 -5.70
N PRO A 86 -2.33 -5.32 -4.62
CA PRO A 86 -2.98 -5.64 -3.35
C PRO A 86 -4.51 -5.74 -3.46
N GLY A 87 -5.12 -4.97 -4.36
CA GLY A 87 -6.57 -5.03 -4.59
C GLY A 87 -7.02 -6.18 -5.49
N GLY A 88 -6.11 -6.89 -6.16
CA GLY A 88 -6.43 -7.94 -7.13
C GLY A 88 -7.24 -7.45 -8.34
N ARG A 89 -7.30 -6.12 -8.57
CA ARG A 89 -8.11 -5.47 -9.60
C ARG A 89 -7.28 -4.77 -10.66
N ILE A 90 -5.95 -4.78 -10.54
CA ILE A 90 -5.07 -4.25 -11.58
C ILE A 90 -5.02 -5.26 -12.73
N PRO A 91 -5.26 -4.84 -13.99
CA PRO A 91 -5.08 -5.70 -15.16
C PRO A 91 -3.67 -6.30 -15.24
N LYS A 92 -3.59 -7.55 -15.70
CA LYS A 92 -2.34 -8.31 -15.79
C LYS A 92 -1.24 -7.58 -16.57
N GLU A 93 -1.61 -6.89 -17.63
CA GLU A 93 -0.69 -6.14 -18.50
C GLU A 93 -0.04 -4.99 -17.74
N LEU A 94 -0.81 -4.28 -16.92
CA LEU A 94 -0.32 -3.19 -16.09
C LEU A 94 0.53 -3.70 -14.94
N GLU A 95 0.13 -4.79 -14.28
CA GLU A 95 0.93 -5.44 -13.23
C GLU A 95 2.28 -5.93 -13.79
N THR A 96 2.26 -6.57 -14.96
CA THR A 96 3.49 -7.02 -15.65
C THR A 96 4.38 -5.84 -16.02
N ARG A 97 3.80 -4.73 -16.47
CA ARG A 97 4.55 -3.50 -16.76
C ARG A 97 5.18 -2.92 -15.48
N SER A 98 4.45 -2.85 -14.38
CA SER A 98 4.98 -2.41 -13.09
C SER A 98 6.14 -3.29 -12.61
N LEU A 99 6.05 -4.61 -12.76
CA LEU A 99 7.14 -5.52 -12.43
C LEU A 99 8.40 -5.27 -13.30
N LYS A 100 8.22 -5.00 -14.60
CA LYS A 100 9.34 -4.63 -15.48
C LYS A 100 10.02 -3.35 -15.03
N LEU A 101 9.25 -2.29 -14.75
CA LEU A 101 9.77 -1.02 -14.25
C LEU A 101 10.50 -1.19 -12.92
N LEU A 102 9.92 -1.94 -11.97
CA LEU A 102 10.54 -2.25 -10.69
C LEU A 102 11.90 -2.92 -10.87
N THR A 103 11.97 -3.94 -11.72
CA THR A 103 13.18 -4.75 -11.89
C THR A 103 14.27 -4.09 -12.74
N HIS A 104 13.90 -3.27 -13.73
CA HIS A 104 14.84 -2.70 -14.70
C HIS A 104 15.18 -1.23 -14.46
N GLU A 105 14.35 -0.48 -13.74
CA GLU A 105 14.57 0.95 -13.49
C GLU A 105 14.76 1.24 -11.99
N VAL A 106 13.92 0.67 -11.13
CA VAL A 106 13.94 0.98 -9.69
C VAL A 106 15.03 0.21 -8.95
N MET A 107 15.03 -1.12 -9.00
CA MET A 107 15.99 -1.96 -8.27
C MET A 107 17.46 -1.63 -8.59
N PRO A 108 17.86 -1.32 -9.85
CA PRO A 108 19.23 -0.93 -10.15
C PRO A 108 19.71 0.35 -9.43
N ALA A 109 18.81 1.24 -8.99
CA ALA A 109 19.18 2.45 -8.26
C ALA A 109 19.64 2.18 -6.81
N PHE A 110 19.41 0.97 -6.29
CA PHE A 110 19.75 0.57 -4.91
C PHE A 110 20.86 -0.50 -4.84
N ARG A 111 21.57 -0.71 -5.95
CA ARG A 111 22.68 -1.68 -6.05
C ARG A 111 24.02 -1.04 -5.71
#